data_AF-A0A846C7E4-F1
#
_entry.id   AF-A0A846C7E4-F1
#
_cell.length_a   1.000
_cell.length_b   1.000
_cell.length_c   1.000
_cell.angle_alpha   90.00
_cell.angle_beta   90.00
_cell.angle_gamma   90.00
#
_symmetry.space_group_name_H-M   'P 1'
#
loop_
_entity.id
_entity.type
_entity.pdbx_description
1 polymer ?
#
loop_
_entity_poly.entity_id
_entity_poly.type
_entity_poly.pdbx_seq_one_letter_code
_entity_poly.pdbx_strand_id
1 'polypeptide(L)'
;MIRHNGVVVALAMDQARRIYYSVLNFDDDKQDSPLDVNYWLANPRELEFPNEISQVGYAIVGATMMPIVKKGSRQEAESGTLRTEEIDPFLSSTARLTADAPFQALTDEKYVYIFRQSIAETNEDMVFKTESGGASGDSERTDYVLDIDGNNVPIVKDTLLVDRFVLAGTLLKPKMEVRYQRSRHKTQPLGSKDSLGAKDLNGNPFFEPTQELDFVCHLQQGRFSALLLPTQIAEVQRWQVFAYNSHTGLIDSFNVERGEDGLFNTALGTKSCGGQKR
;
A
#
# COMPACT_ATOMS: atom_id res chain seq x y z
N MET A 1 10.85 3.30 -13.90
CA MET A 1 10.16 2.80 -15.12
C MET A 1 10.11 1.29 -15.06
N ILE A 2 9.03 0.68 -15.54
CA ILE A 2 8.88 -0.77 -15.68
C ILE A 2 8.33 -1.10 -17.06
N ARG A 3 8.49 -2.35 -17.49
CA ARG A 3 7.79 -2.92 -18.64
C ARG A 3 6.84 -4.00 -18.12
N HIS A 4 5.55 -3.86 -18.40
CA HIS A 4 4.49 -4.76 -17.94
C HIS A 4 3.66 -5.20 -19.14
N ASN A 5 3.65 -6.50 -19.45
CA ASN A 5 3.01 -7.08 -20.63
C ASN A 5 3.38 -6.35 -21.93
N GLY A 6 4.66 -5.99 -22.07
CA GLY A 6 5.18 -5.26 -23.23
C GLY A 6 4.94 -3.74 -23.20
N VAL A 7 4.02 -3.25 -22.35
CA VAL A 7 3.71 -1.83 -22.16
C VAL A 7 4.73 -1.19 -21.21
N VAL A 8 5.20 0.01 -21.54
CA VAL A 8 6.13 0.74 -20.68
C VAL A 8 5.37 1.70 -19.77
N VAL A 9 5.68 1.67 -18.48
CA VAL A 9 5.10 2.58 -17.48
C VAL A 9 6.23 3.36 -16.80
N ALA A 10 6.17 4.69 -16.92
CA ALA A 10 7.03 5.61 -16.21
C ALA A 10 6.33 6.08 -14.93
N LEU A 11 7.06 6.17 -13.82
CA LEU A 11 6.56 6.65 -12.54
C LEU A 11 7.54 7.65 -11.94
N ALA A 12 7.01 8.64 -11.23
CA ALA A 12 7.78 9.63 -10.48
C ALA A 12 7.00 10.04 -9.23
N MET A 13 7.70 10.52 -8.20
CA MET A 13 7.09 11.12 -7.02
C MET A 13 7.33 12.63 -7.03
N ASP A 14 6.34 13.41 -6.63
CA ASP A 14 6.49 14.85 -6.45
C ASP A 14 6.94 15.22 -5.01
N GLN A 15 7.13 16.50 -4.75
CA GLN A 15 7.53 17.00 -3.42
C GLN A 15 6.43 16.86 -2.36
N ALA A 16 5.18 16.63 -2.77
CA ALA A 16 4.05 16.36 -1.88
C ALA A 16 3.88 14.86 -1.60
N ARG A 17 4.86 14.02 -1.99
CA ARG A 17 4.88 12.56 -1.80
C ARG A 17 3.79 11.84 -2.61
N ARG A 18 3.24 12.50 -3.64
CA ARG A 18 2.27 11.93 -4.57
C ARG A 18 3.01 11.26 -5.71
N ILE A 19 2.62 10.02 -6.02
CA ILE A 19 3.21 9.26 -7.11
C ILE A 19 2.37 9.48 -8.37
N TYR A 20 3.02 9.90 -9.44
CA TYR A 20 2.44 10.05 -10.78
C TYR A 20 2.98 8.98 -11.72
N TYR A 21 2.17 8.61 -12.71
CA TYR A 21 2.57 7.69 -13.76
C TYR A 21 2.12 8.15 -15.15
N SER A 22 2.86 7.71 -16.16
CA SER A 22 2.47 7.80 -17.56
C SER A 22 2.72 6.47 -18.24
N VAL A 23 1.88 6.14 -19.20
CA VAL A 23 1.92 4.88 -19.96
C VAL A 23 2.28 5.20 -21.40
N LEU A 24 3.27 4.50 -21.94
CA LEU A 24 3.59 4.54 -23.36
C LEU A 24 2.59 3.66 -24.11
N ASN A 25 1.72 4.27 -24.91
CA ASN A 25 0.61 3.60 -25.56
C ASN A 25 0.66 3.78 -27.08
N PHE A 26 1.10 2.75 -27.80
CA PHE A 26 1.18 2.77 -29.27
C PHE A 26 -0.16 2.56 -29.98
N ASP A 27 -1.21 2.16 -29.25
CA ASP A 27 -2.53 1.91 -29.81
C ASP A 27 -3.36 3.21 -30.01
N ASP A 28 -2.73 4.39 -29.93
CA ASP A 28 -3.40 5.65 -30.28
C ASP A 28 -3.37 5.84 -31.81
N ASP A 29 -4.40 5.34 -32.48
CA ASP A 29 -4.62 5.39 -33.93
C ASP A 29 -4.56 6.82 -34.52
N LYS A 30 -4.52 7.87 -33.68
CA LYS A 30 -4.41 9.27 -34.10
C LYS A 30 -2.99 9.72 -34.37
N GLN A 31 -1.99 8.89 -34.08
CA GLN A 31 -0.59 9.22 -34.28
C GLN A 31 0.08 8.24 -35.23
N ASP A 32 0.34 8.72 -36.44
CA ASP A 32 1.29 8.10 -37.37
C ASP A 32 2.64 8.79 -37.20
N SER A 33 3.39 8.40 -36.16
CA SER A 33 4.69 8.97 -35.86
C SER A 33 5.70 7.87 -35.55
N PRO A 34 6.94 7.94 -36.07
CA PRO A 34 7.97 6.98 -35.69
C PRO A 34 8.61 7.29 -34.32
N LEU A 35 8.23 8.38 -33.65
CA LEU A 35 8.83 8.83 -32.39
C LEU A 35 7.96 8.44 -31.18
N ASP A 36 8.55 7.76 -30.21
CA ASP A 36 7.90 7.31 -28.98
C ASP A 36 7.35 8.45 -28.10
N VAL A 37 7.97 9.64 -28.16
CA VAL A 37 7.58 10.84 -27.41
C VAL A 37 6.10 11.20 -27.57
N ASN A 38 5.53 10.90 -28.74
CA ASN A 38 4.14 11.24 -29.04
C ASN A 38 3.15 10.29 -28.38
N TYR A 39 3.56 9.05 -28.10
CA TYR A 39 2.71 7.97 -27.58
C TYR A 39 2.63 7.95 -26.04
N TRP A 40 3.31 8.87 -25.35
CA TRP A 40 3.13 9.06 -23.92
C TRP A 40 1.85 9.85 -23.63
N LEU A 41 1.20 9.57 -22.50
CA LEU A 41 0.10 10.41 -22.04
C LEU A 41 0.58 11.85 -21.83
N ALA A 42 -0.08 12.81 -22.48
CA ALA A 42 0.25 14.23 -22.36
C ALA A 42 0.18 14.75 -20.92
N ASN A 43 -0.70 14.17 -20.10
CA ASN A 43 -0.82 14.47 -18.68
C ASN A 43 -0.58 13.19 -17.87
N PRO A 44 0.52 13.11 -17.08
CA PRO A 44 0.71 12.06 -16.10
C PRO A 44 -0.48 12.02 -15.12
N ARG A 45 -0.84 10.81 -14.70
CA ARG A 45 -1.94 10.56 -13.77
C ARG A 45 -1.40 10.32 -12.37
N GLU A 46 -2.08 10.84 -11.36
CA GLU A 46 -1.79 10.48 -9.97
C GLU A 46 -2.17 9.01 -9.73
N LEU A 47 -1.34 8.29 -8.98
CA LEU A 47 -1.57 6.91 -8.59
C LEU A 47 -2.44 6.89 -7.33
N GLU A 48 -3.62 6.31 -7.42
CA GLU A 48 -4.56 6.20 -6.31
C GLU A 48 -4.19 5.01 -5.40
N PHE A 49 -4.12 5.22 -4.09
CA PHE A 49 -3.82 4.16 -3.13
C PHE A 49 -5.08 3.70 -2.38
N PRO A 50 -5.12 2.45 -1.88
CA PRO A 50 -6.20 1.97 -1.03
C PRO A 50 -6.37 2.82 0.23
N ASN A 51 -7.55 2.77 0.84
CA ASN A 51 -7.85 3.43 2.12
C ASN A 51 -7.71 2.51 3.33
N GLU A 52 -7.13 1.33 3.15
CA GLU A 52 -6.93 0.34 4.19
C GLU A 52 -5.50 -0.18 4.14
N ILE A 53 -4.94 -0.52 5.30
CA ILE A 53 -3.60 -1.10 5.46
C ILE A 53 -3.71 -2.40 6.27
N SER A 54 -2.89 -3.39 5.94
CA SER A 54 -2.83 -4.68 6.61
C SER A 54 -1.38 -5.04 6.89
N GLN A 55 -1.11 -5.49 8.11
CA GLN A 55 0.21 -5.95 8.52
C GLN A 55 0.42 -7.39 8.07
N VAL A 56 1.49 -7.64 7.31
CA VAL A 56 1.77 -8.97 6.77
C VAL A 56 2.11 -9.94 7.91
N GLY A 57 1.52 -11.14 7.87
CA GLY A 57 1.64 -12.14 8.94
C GLY A 57 0.61 -12.03 10.07
N TYR A 58 -0.24 -11.00 10.06
CA TYR A 58 -1.25 -10.76 11.09
C TYR A 58 -2.68 -10.73 10.54
N ALA A 59 -2.98 -11.60 9.58
CA ALA A 59 -4.26 -11.62 8.84
C ALA A 59 -5.52 -11.85 9.69
N ILE A 60 -5.40 -12.22 10.96
CA ILE A 60 -6.52 -12.40 11.90
C ILE A 60 -7.06 -11.05 12.41
N VAL A 61 -6.22 -10.01 12.47
CA VAL A 61 -6.58 -8.70 13.03
C VAL A 61 -7.45 -7.88 12.06
N GLY A 62 -7.44 -8.23 10.77
CA GLY A 62 -8.13 -7.47 9.72
C GLY A 62 -7.34 -6.25 9.26
N ALA A 63 -7.85 -5.56 8.24
CA ALA A 63 -7.24 -4.34 7.72
C ALA A 63 -7.70 -3.12 8.51
N THR A 64 -6.78 -2.19 8.78
CA THR A 64 -7.08 -0.92 9.44
C THR A 64 -7.46 0.14 8.40
N MET A 65 -8.61 0.77 8.59
CA MET A 65 -9.11 1.82 7.69
C MET A 65 -8.52 3.19 8.05
N MET A 66 -8.14 3.95 7.03
CA MET A 66 -7.71 5.34 7.14
C MET A 66 -8.90 6.24 7.48
N PRO A 67 -8.68 7.36 8.19
CA PRO A 67 -9.73 8.34 8.44
C PRO A 67 -10.17 8.99 7.12
N ILE A 68 -11.42 9.42 7.03
CA ILE A 68 -11.91 10.22 5.91
C ILE A 68 -11.59 11.67 6.22
N VAL A 69 -10.91 12.37 5.32
CA VAL A 69 -10.51 13.77 5.50
C VAL A 69 -11.17 14.64 4.45
N LYS A 70 -11.71 15.78 4.87
CA LYS A 70 -12.33 16.74 3.94
C LYS A 70 -11.27 17.43 3.08
N LYS A 71 -11.47 17.42 1.77
CA LYS A 71 -10.60 18.05 0.77
C LYS A 71 -10.34 19.52 1.07
N GLY A 72 -9.06 19.91 0.99
CA GLY A 72 -8.62 21.27 1.31
C GLY A 72 -8.58 21.58 2.82
N SER A 73 -8.67 20.55 3.66
CA SER A 73 -8.54 20.65 5.11
C SER A 73 -7.77 19.45 5.66
N ARG A 74 -7.52 19.44 6.97
CA ARG A 74 -7.02 18.27 7.72
C ARG A 74 -8.07 17.71 8.69
N GLN A 75 -9.31 18.20 8.59
CA GLN A 75 -10.38 17.78 9.47
C GLN A 75 -10.90 16.41 9.05
N GLU A 76 -10.85 15.46 9.99
CA GLU A 76 -11.49 14.16 9.81
C GLU A 76 -13.02 14.31 9.82
N ALA A 77 -13.67 13.50 8.99
CA ALA A 77 -15.11 13.50 8.83
C ALA A 77 -15.67 12.11 9.18
N GLU A 78 -16.88 12.10 9.74
CA GLU A 78 -17.58 10.84 9.99
C GLU A 78 -17.95 10.15 8.67
N SER A 79 -17.94 8.82 8.71
CA SER A 79 -18.30 8.01 7.54
C SER A 79 -19.70 8.34 7.03
N GLY A 80 -19.82 8.56 5.72
CA GLY A 80 -21.09 8.88 5.05
C GLY A 80 -21.50 10.35 5.10
N THR A 81 -20.72 11.24 5.73
CA THR A 81 -21.05 12.67 5.79
C THR A 81 -20.58 13.48 4.57
N LEU A 82 -19.52 13.00 3.90
CA LEU A 82 -18.95 13.63 2.70
C LEU A 82 -19.31 12.85 1.44
N ARG A 83 -19.50 13.57 0.34
CA ARG A 83 -19.54 12.98 -1.00
C ARG A 83 -18.11 12.65 -1.47
N THR A 84 -17.98 11.73 -2.41
CA THR A 84 -16.67 11.27 -2.91
C THR A 84 -15.79 12.42 -3.40
N GLU A 85 -16.36 13.43 -4.07
CA GLU A 85 -15.64 14.61 -4.57
C GLU A 85 -15.14 15.57 -3.47
N GLU A 86 -15.71 15.47 -2.26
CA GLU A 86 -15.34 16.26 -1.08
C GLU A 86 -14.27 15.58 -0.22
N ILE A 87 -13.93 14.33 -0.52
CA ILE A 87 -12.91 13.55 0.19
C ILE A 87 -11.51 13.87 -0.37
N ASP A 88 -10.54 14.12 0.51
CA ASP A 88 -9.15 14.25 0.11
C ASP A 88 -8.57 12.87 -0.24
N PRO A 89 -8.18 12.60 -1.49
CA PRO A 89 -7.73 11.28 -1.91
C PRO A 89 -6.37 10.90 -1.32
N PHE A 90 -5.57 11.87 -0.87
CA PHE A 90 -4.26 11.61 -0.29
C PHE A 90 -4.36 11.35 1.21
N LEU A 91 -4.99 12.27 1.96
CA LEU A 91 -5.13 12.16 3.41
C LEU A 91 -6.12 11.08 3.85
N SER A 92 -7.02 10.65 2.96
CA SER A 92 -7.98 9.57 3.23
C SER A 92 -7.55 8.20 2.71
N SER A 93 -6.33 8.09 2.18
CA SER A 93 -5.76 6.83 1.70
C SER A 93 -4.41 6.55 2.35
N THR A 94 -3.85 5.37 2.11
CA THR A 94 -2.50 5.03 2.55
C THR A 94 -1.43 5.79 1.77
N ALA A 95 -1.77 6.59 0.75
CA ALA A 95 -0.83 7.48 0.07
C ALA A 95 -0.14 8.42 1.05
N ARG A 96 -0.89 8.92 2.06
CA ARG A 96 -0.37 9.78 3.14
C ARG A 96 0.79 9.16 3.92
N LEU A 97 0.91 7.84 3.91
CA LEU A 97 1.93 7.10 4.64
C LEU A 97 3.25 7.00 3.87
N THR A 98 3.36 7.50 2.64
CA THR A 98 4.56 7.39 1.78
C THR A 98 5.66 8.36 2.19
N ALA A 99 6.85 7.93 2.62
CA ALA A 99 7.95 8.87 2.88
C ALA A 99 8.39 9.64 1.63
N ASP A 100 8.90 10.85 1.81
CA ASP A 100 9.62 11.60 0.77
C ASP A 100 10.99 10.96 0.53
N ALA A 101 10.99 9.87 -0.24
CA ALA A 101 12.14 9.03 -0.46
C ALA A 101 11.98 8.23 -1.77
N PRO A 102 13.09 7.73 -2.36
CA PRO A 102 13.01 6.79 -3.47
C PRO A 102 12.08 5.61 -3.19
N PHE A 103 11.28 5.26 -4.19
CA PHE A 103 10.39 4.11 -4.20
C PHE A 103 10.77 3.19 -5.36
N GLN A 104 10.32 1.94 -5.32
CA GLN A 104 10.60 0.96 -6.36
C GLN A 104 9.31 0.42 -6.96
N ALA A 105 9.26 0.39 -8.29
CA ALA A 105 8.23 -0.34 -9.02
C ALA A 105 8.79 -1.68 -9.53
N LEU A 106 7.99 -2.73 -9.45
CA LEU A 106 8.29 -4.08 -9.95
C LEU A 106 7.06 -4.63 -10.66
N THR A 107 7.22 -5.60 -11.55
CA THR A 107 6.10 -6.37 -12.07
C THR A 107 6.42 -7.87 -12.14
N ASP A 108 5.37 -8.67 -12.03
CA ASP A 108 5.39 -10.12 -12.30
C ASP A 108 4.58 -10.48 -13.56
N GLU A 109 4.38 -9.49 -14.45
CA GLU A 109 3.51 -9.54 -15.64
C GLU A 109 2.01 -9.69 -15.35
N LYS A 110 1.59 -10.03 -14.13
CA LYS A 110 0.17 -10.05 -13.73
C LYS A 110 -0.23 -8.76 -13.02
N TYR A 111 0.66 -8.24 -12.20
CA TYR A 111 0.48 -7.05 -11.39
C TYR A 111 1.70 -6.14 -11.49
N VAL A 112 1.44 -4.86 -11.25
CA VAL A 112 2.47 -3.86 -10.95
C VAL A 112 2.50 -3.68 -9.43
N TYR A 113 3.68 -3.81 -8.84
CA TYR A 113 3.93 -3.62 -7.41
C TYR A 113 4.62 -2.29 -7.21
N ILE A 114 4.16 -1.53 -6.23
CA ILE A 114 4.83 -0.32 -5.75
C ILE A 114 5.32 -0.57 -4.32
N PHE A 115 6.62 -0.56 -4.15
CA PHE A 115 7.31 -0.63 -2.87
C PHE A 115 7.72 0.77 -2.45
N ARG A 116 7.36 1.18 -1.24
CA ARG A 116 7.63 2.53 -0.73
C ARG A 116 7.97 2.49 0.76
N GLN A 117 8.92 3.31 1.18
CA GLN A 117 9.20 3.52 2.59
C GLN A 117 8.01 4.24 3.23
N SER A 118 7.60 3.84 4.43
CA SER A 118 6.62 4.56 5.22
C SER A 118 7.23 5.76 5.95
N ILE A 119 6.40 6.75 6.25
CA ILE A 119 6.77 7.93 7.04
C ILE A 119 7.25 7.56 8.46
N ALA A 120 8.07 8.44 9.03
CA ALA A 120 8.42 8.40 10.44
C ALA A 120 7.21 8.76 11.31
N GLU A 121 7.23 8.32 12.58
CA GLU A 121 6.17 8.55 13.56
C GLU A 121 5.87 10.04 13.82
N THR A 122 6.87 10.91 13.63
CA THR A 122 6.77 12.36 13.88
C THR A 122 6.20 13.14 12.70
N ASN A 123 5.90 12.48 11.59
CA ASN A 123 5.37 13.14 10.40
C ASN A 123 3.92 13.60 10.63
N GLU A 124 3.55 14.79 10.15
CA GLU A 124 2.21 15.38 10.35
C GLU A 124 1.07 14.56 9.72
N ASP A 125 1.40 13.75 8.72
CA ASP A 125 0.46 12.87 8.03
C ASP A 125 0.36 11.48 8.70
N MET A 126 1.05 11.25 9.82
CA MET A 126 0.89 10.05 10.62
C MET A 126 -0.54 9.92 11.16
N VAL A 127 -0.98 8.68 11.32
CA VAL A 127 -2.21 8.30 12.01
C VAL A 127 -1.92 7.17 12.98
N PHE A 128 -2.70 7.12 14.06
CA PHE A 128 -2.50 6.19 15.17
C PHE A 128 -3.68 5.22 15.26
N LYS A 129 -3.40 4.00 15.72
CA LYS A 129 -4.43 2.97 15.93
C LYS A 129 -5.42 3.43 16.98
N THR A 130 -6.70 3.23 16.71
CA THR A 130 -7.80 3.48 17.66
C THR A 130 -8.32 2.18 18.24
N GLU A 131 -8.91 2.21 19.44
CA GLU A 131 -9.52 1.05 20.08
C GLU A 131 -10.67 0.46 19.24
N SER A 132 -11.30 1.28 18.39
CA SER A 132 -12.35 0.87 17.45
C SER A 132 -11.85 0.02 16.26
N GLY A 133 -10.54 -0.14 16.10
CA GLY A 133 -9.91 -0.88 15.00
C GLY A 133 -9.60 -0.05 13.75
N GLY A 134 -9.96 1.24 13.73
CA GLY A 134 -9.57 2.21 12.69
C GLY A 134 -8.27 2.96 13.03
N ALA A 135 -7.96 3.97 12.21
CA ALA A 135 -6.87 4.91 12.45
C ALA A 135 -7.38 6.36 12.51
N SER A 136 -6.67 7.22 13.24
CA SER A 136 -6.95 8.65 13.29
C SER A 136 -5.68 9.46 13.59
N GLY A 137 -5.60 10.67 13.04
CA GLY A 137 -4.59 11.69 13.35
C GLY A 137 -5.16 12.88 14.14
N ASP A 138 -6.41 12.78 14.61
CA ASP A 138 -7.07 13.83 15.40
C ASP A 138 -6.56 13.87 16.85
N SER A 139 -5.72 14.87 17.16
CA SER A 139 -5.09 15.04 18.48
C SER A 139 -6.07 15.18 19.65
N GLU A 140 -7.33 15.50 19.40
CA GLU A 140 -8.35 15.65 20.44
C GLU A 140 -8.97 14.30 20.87
N ARG A 141 -8.66 13.21 20.14
CA ARG A 141 -9.14 11.87 20.49
C ARG A 141 -8.41 11.29 21.70
N THR A 142 -9.15 10.50 22.47
CA THR A 142 -8.65 9.83 23.67
C THR A 142 -8.68 8.31 23.56
N ASP A 143 -9.26 7.75 22.50
CA ASP A 143 -9.46 6.31 22.28
C ASP A 143 -8.34 5.68 21.44
N TYR A 144 -7.12 6.17 21.61
CA TYR A 144 -5.94 5.60 20.95
C TYR A 144 -5.49 4.33 21.64
N VAL A 145 -5.03 3.36 20.84
CA VAL A 145 -4.27 2.22 21.35
C VAL A 145 -2.92 2.75 21.81
N LEU A 146 -2.57 2.46 23.06
CA LEU A 146 -1.31 2.87 23.67
C LEU A 146 -0.31 1.70 23.70
N ASP A 147 0.97 2.02 23.54
CA ASP A 147 2.07 1.09 23.78
C ASP A 147 2.34 0.91 25.28
N ILE A 148 3.35 0.11 25.62
CA ILE A 148 3.73 -0.17 27.01
C ILE A 148 4.25 1.07 27.75
N ASP A 149 4.76 2.06 27.01
CA ASP A 149 5.30 3.30 27.53
C ASP A 149 4.22 4.41 27.59
N GLY A 150 2.98 4.11 27.18
CA GLY A 150 1.84 5.01 27.19
C GLY A 150 1.75 5.93 25.97
N ASN A 151 2.52 5.68 24.90
CA ASN A 151 2.45 6.46 23.66
C ASN A 151 1.43 5.88 22.70
N ASN A 152 0.83 6.72 21.86
CA ASN A 152 -0.06 6.28 20.79
C ASN A 152 0.69 5.36 19.82
N VAL A 153 0.10 4.21 19.50
CA VAL A 153 0.69 3.26 18.55
C VAL A 153 0.50 3.78 17.12
N PRO A 154 1.57 4.14 16.40
CA PRO A 154 1.46 4.60 15.02
C PRO A 154 1.02 3.45 14.12
N ILE A 155 0.37 3.78 13.01
CA ILE A 155 -0.04 2.77 12.02
C ILE A 155 1.16 2.14 11.33
N VAL A 156 2.23 2.91 11.12
CA VAL A 156 3.50 2.50 10.50
C VAL A 156 4.65 3.28 11.13
N LYS A 157 5.90 2.80 11.03
CA LYS A 157 7.08 3.57 11.46
C LYS A 157 8.33 3.13 10.70
N ASP A 158 8.70 3.88 9.66
CA ASP A 158 9.91 3.61 8.87
C ASP A 158 9.98 2.15 8.36
N THR A 159 8.83 1.63 7.95
CA THR A 159 8.58 0.26 7.45
C THR A 159 8.45 0.24 5.93
N LEU A 160 8.47 -0.96 5.32
CA LEU A 160 8.25 -1.12 3.89
C LEU A 160 6.76 -1.35 3.59
N LEU A 161 6.19 -0.54 2.70
CA LEU A 161 4.81 -0.67 2.22
C LEU A 161 4.80 -1.23 0.80
N VAL A 162 3.79 -2.06 0.50
CA VAL A 162 3.61 -2.68 -0.81
C VAL A 162 2.17 -2.57 -1.26
N ASP A 163 1.99 -2.05 -2.48
CA ASP A 163 0.69 -1.89 -3.12
C ASP A 163 0.67 -2.60 -4.47
N ARG A 164 -0.48 -3.17 -4.86
CA ARG A 164 -0.65 -3.87 -6.13
C ARG A 164 -1.67 -3.24 -7.04
N PHE A 165 -1.28 -3.14 -8.31
CA PHE A 165 -2.05 -2.52 -9.36
C PHE A 165 -2.23 -3.46 -10.55
N VAL A 166 -3.38 -3.33 -11.20
CA VAL A 166 -3.67 -3.94 -12.51
C VAL A 166 -3.62 -2.82 -13.54
N LEU A 167 -2.87 -3.04 -14.63
CA LEU A 167 -2.90 -2.15 -15.79
C LEU A 167 -4.10 -2.51 -16.68
N ALA A 168 -5.06 -1.60 -16.80
CA ALA A 168 -6.24 -1.74 -17.65
C ALA A 168 -6.24 -0.63 -18.71
N GLY A 169 -5.83 -0.97 -19.93
CA GLY A 169 -5.50 0.02 -20.97
C GLY A 169 -4.34 0.88 -20.51
N THR A 170 -4.58 2.19 -20.35
CA THR A 170 -3.58 3.16 -19.86
C THR A 170 -3.76 3.52 -18.37
N LEU A 171 -4.58 2.76 -17.63
CA LEU A 171 -4.91 3.03 -16.24
C LEU A 171 -4.28 2.00 -15.30
N LEU A 172 -3.46 2.45 -14.35
CA LEU A 172 -3.12 1.64 -13.17
C LEU A 172 -4.25 1.77 -12.16
N LYS A 173 -4.90 0.65 -11.82
CA LYS A 173 -5.98 0.58 -10.84
C LYS A 173 -5.57 -0.28 -9.65
N PRO A 174 -5.89 0.11 -8.40
CA PRO A 174 -5.72 -0.76 -7.25
C PRO A 174 -6.37 -2.11 -7.50
N LYS A 175 -5.68 -3.17 -7.14
CA LYS A 175 -6.21 -4.53 -7.30
C LYS A 175 -7.46 -4.68 -6.42
N MET A 176 -8.58 -5.07 -7.03
CA MET A 176 -9.78 -5.43 -6.29
C MET A 176 -9.64 -6.81 -5.64
N GLU A 177 -10.37 -7.03 -4.54
CA GLU A 177 -10.48 -8.34 -3.91
C GLU A 177 -11.90 -8.66 -3.47
N VAL A 178 -12.13 -9.93 -3.13
CA VAL A 178 -13.41 -10.43 -2.64
C VAL A 178 -13.32 -10.59 -1.13
N ARG A 179 -14.31 -10.06 -0.42
CA ARG A 179 -14.41 -10.13 1.04
C ARG A 179 -15.83 -10.38 1.48
N TYR A 180 -16.00 -10.74 2.75
CA TYR A 180 -17.30 -10.77 3.40
C TYR A 180 -17.88 -9.35 3.45
N GLN A 181 -19.09 -9.15 2.93
CA GLN A 181 -19.63 -7.82 2.67
C GLN A 181 -19.96 -7.04 3.94
N ARG A 182 -20.29 -7.72 5.05
CA ARG A 182 -20.62 -7.09 6.34
C ARG A 182 -19.40 -6.93 7.22
N SER A 183 -18.63 -8.00 7.45
CA SER A 183 -17.40 -7.90 8.27
C SER A 183 -16.28 -7.14 7.57
N ARG A 184 -16.35 -7.02 6.24
CA ARG A 184 -15.27 -6.51 5.38
C ARG A 184 -13.98 -7.32 5.50
N HIS A 185 -14.04 -8.52 6.08
CA HIS A 185 -12.89 -9.39 6.29
C HIS A 185 -12.74 -10.37 5.12
N LYS A 186 -11.50 -10.73 4.80
CA LYS A 186 -11.20 -11.67 3.69
C LYS A 186 -11.69 -13.09 3.96
N THR A 187 -11.64 -13.52 5.23
CA THR A 187 -11.86 -14.93 5.61
C THR A 187 -12.81 -15.14 6.80
N GLN A 188 -13.26 -14.07 7.48
CA GLN A 188 -14.08 -14.19 8.69
C GLN A 188 -15.44 -13.50 8.48
N PRO A 189 -16.55 -14.26 8.39
CA PRO A 189 -17.88 -13.66 8.30
C PRO A 189 -18.30 -13.05 9.64
N LEU A 190 -19.10 -11.97 9.60
CA LEU A 190 -19.78 -11.42 10.79
C LEU A 190 -20.88 -12.37 11.31
N GLY A 191 -21.36 -13.28 10.47
CA GLY A 191 -22.37 -14.29 10.81
C GLY A 191 -22.82 -15.07 9.58
N SER A 192 -23.79 -15.97 9.76
CA SER A 192 -24.26 -16.89 8.69
C SER A 192 -24.86 -16.22 7.45
N LYS A 193 -25.25 -14.95 7.54
CA LYS A 193 -25.80 -14.14 6.44
C LYS A 193 -24.76 -13.21 5.81
N ASP A 194 -23.51 -13.29 6.23
CA ASP A 194 -22.42 -12.53 5.63
C ASP A 194 -21.86 -13.32 4.44
N SER A 195 -22.09 -12.81 3.24
CA SER A 195 -21.65 -13.43 1.98
C SER A 195 -20.41 -12.76 1.44
N LEU A 196 -19.66 -13.48 0.62
CA LEU A 196 -18.53 -12.93 -0.12
C LEU A 196 -19.01 -12.05 -1.28
N GLY A 197 -18.33 -10.94 -1.52
CA GLY A 197 -18.56 -10.05 -2.66
C GLY A 197 -17.36 -9.15 -2.93
N ALA A 198 -17.32 -8.55 -4.13
CA ALA A 198 -16.30 -7.57 -4.51
C ALA A 198 -16.63 -6.14 -4.03
N LYS A 199 -17.77 -5.97 -3.36
CA LYS A 199 -18.30 -4.70 -2.85
C LYS A 199 -18.92 -4.88 -1.48
N ASP A 200 -18.83 -3.86 -0.64
CA ASP A 200 -19.52 -3.82 0.66
C ASP A 200 -21.05 -3.65 0.51
N LEU A 201 -21.77 -3.63 1.63
CA LEU A 201 -23.22 -3.42 1.65
C LEU A 201 -23.67 -2.06 1.10
N ASN A 202 -22.76 -1.08 1.03
CA ASN A 202 -23.04 0.25 0.49
C ASN A 202 -22.68 0.34 -1.01
N GLY A 203 -22.18 -0.74 -1.61
CA GLY A 203 -21.79 -0.80 -3.02
C GLY A 203 -20.38 -0.29 -3.30
N ASN A 204 -19.59 0.04 -2.27
CA ASN A 204 -18.20 0.47 -2.45
C ASN A 204 -17.32 -0.75 -2.76
N PRO A 205 -16.40 -0.65 -3.74
CA PRO A 205 -15.51 -1.76 -4.07
C PRO A 205 -14.55 -2.07 -2.93
N PHE A 206 -14.25 -3.35 -2.76
CA PHE A 206 -13.11 -3.78 -1.94
C PHE A 206 -11.84 -3.76 -2.78
N PHE A 207 -10.89 -2.93 -2.37
CA PHE A 207 -9.52 -2.97 -2.85
C PHE A 207 -8.65 -3.75 -1.88
N GLU A 208 -7.62 -4.40 -2.41
CA GLU A 208 -6.58 -5.00 -1.58
C GLU A 208 -5.93 -3.90 -0.72
N PRO A 209 -5.78 -4.11 0.60
CA PRO A 209 -5.17 -3.11 1.45
C PRO A 209 -3.68 -3.00 1.15
N THR A 210 -3.08 -1.85 1.45
CA THR A 210 -1.63 -1.71 1.46
C THR A 210 -1.04 -2.75 2.40
N GLN A 211 -0.04 -3.49 1.95
CA GLN A 211 0.65 -4.47 2.76
C GLN A 211 1.81 -3.79 3.50
N GLU A 212 1.80 -3.82 4.82
CA GLU A 212 2.95 -3.41 5.62
C GLU A 212 3.85 -4.62 5.91
N LEU A 213 5.11 -4.54 5.48
CA LEU A 213 6.18 -5.47 5.86
C LEU A 213 6.92 -4.90 7.07
N ASP A 214 6.31 -5.03 8.24
CA ASP A 214 6.82 -4.49 9.51
C ASP A 214 8.15 -5.12 9.97
N PHE A 215 8.50 -6.29 9.43
CA PHE A 215 9.80 -6.93 9.63
C PHE A 215 10.92 -6.26 8.80
N VAL A 216 10.58 -5.42 7.82
CA VAL A 216 11.51 -4.53 7.12
C VAL A 216 11.33 -3.13 7.71
N CYS A 217 12.00 -2.87 8.83
CA CYS A 217 11.86 -1.64 9.61
C CYS A 217 13.15 -0.82 9.64
N HIS A 218 13.08 0.35 10.27
CA HIS A 218 14.18 1.31 10.37
C HIS A 218 14.73 1.75 9.01
N LEU A 219 13.87 1.74 7.99
CA LEU A 219 14.21 2.23 6.66
C LEU A 219 14.50 3.72 6.71
N GLN A 220 15.48 4.14 5.92
CA GLN A 220 15.84 5.54 5.81
C GLN A 220 16.19 5.88 4.37
N GLN A 221 15.69 7.02 3.88
CA GLN A 221 16.02 7.56 2.57
C GLN A 221 15.76 6.58 1.40
N GLY A 222 14.75 5.71 1.52
CA GLY A 222 14.37 4.79 0.45
C GLY A 222 15.45 3.76 0.11
N ARG A 223 16.35 3.48 1.07
CA ARG A 223 17.47 2.54 0.88
C ARG A 223 17.00 1.10 1.04
N PHE A 224 16.27 0.61 0.04
CA PHE A 224 15.89 -0.78 -0.09
C PHE A 224 15.90 -1.22 -1.56
N SER A 225 15.87 -2.53 -1.77
CA SER A 225 15.64 -3.14 -3.08
C SER A 225 14.87 -4.44 -2.90
N ALA A 226 13.72 -4.55 -3.55
CA ALA A 226 12.91 -5.75 -3.64
C ALA A 226 13.13 -6.45 -4.99
N LEU A 227 13.17 -7.77 -4.97
CA LEU A 227 13.41 -8.63 -6.12
C LEU A 227 12.47 -9.83 -6.06
N LEU A 228 12.10 -10.34 -7.23
CA LEU A 228 11.38 -11.59 -7.36
C LEU A 228 12.33 -12.63 -7.97
N LEU A 229 12.76 -13.60 -7.16
CA LEU A 229 13.75 -14.59 -7.55
C LEU A 229 13.09 -15.90 -7.96
N PRO A 230 13.53 -16.55 -9.06
CA PRO A 230 13.12 -17.91 -9.37
C PRO A 230 13.71 -18.89 -8.35
N THR A 231 13.09 -20.06 -8.22
CA THR A 231 13.65 -21.18 -7.47
C THR A 231 13.98 -22.34 -8.41
N GLN A 232 14.58 -23.42 -7.87
CA GLN A 232 14.78 -24.66 -8.62
C GLN A 232 13.46 -25.38 -8.95
N ILE A 233 12.39 -25.06 -8.23
CA ILE A 233 11.05 -25.57 -8.50
C ILE A 233 10.40 -24.62 -9.52
N ALA A 234 9.95 -25.18 -10.63
CA ALA A 234 9.28 -24.42 -11.69
C ALA A 234 8.09 -23.63 -11.12
N GLU A 235 7.92 -22.40 -11.60
CA GLU A 235 6.82 -21.48 -11.25
C GLU A 235 6.79 -21.03 -9.78
N VAL A 236 7.67 -21.56 -8.93
CA VAL A 236 7.86 -21.09 -7.56
C VAL A 236 8.89 -19.98 -7.56
N GLN A 237 8.48 -18.83 -7.02
CA GLN A 237 9.31 -17.65 -6.86
C GLN A 237 9.34 -17.21 -5.40
N ARG A 238 10.34 -16.42 -5.03
CA ARG A 238 10.49 -15.87 -3.69
C ARG A 238 10.79 -14.39 -3.74
N TRP A 239 10.23 -13.66 -2.79
CA TRP A 239 10.59 -12.28 -2.54
C TRP A 239 11.95 -12.23 -1.87
N GLN A 240 12.85 -11.43 -2.42
CA GLN A 240 14.12 -11.08 -1.80
C GLN A 240 14.14 -9.57 -1.60
N VAL A 241 14.30 -9.13 -0.35
CA VAL A 241 14.38 -7.71 -0.01
C VAL A 241 15.72 -7.45 0.67
N PHE A 242 16.46 -6.47 0.18
CA PHE A 242 17.60 -5.88 0.86
C PHE A 242 17.20 -4.51 1.39
N ALA A 243 17.53 -4.20 2.63
CA ALA A 243 17.16 -2.94 3.25
C ALA A 243 18.28 -2.42 4.16
N TYR A 244 18.63 -1.14 4.05
CA TYR A 244 19.48 -0.50 5.03
C TYR A 244 18.69 -0.28 6.31
N ASN A 245 19.21 -0.80 7.42
CA ASN A 245 18.64 -0.64 8.75
C ASN A 245 19.38 0.47 9.46
N SER A 246 18.72 1.61 9.66
CA SER A 246 19.33 2.78 10.31
C SER A 246 19.65 2.57 11.78
N HIS A 247 19.00 1.60 12.44
CA HIS A 247 19.29 1.28 13.84
C HIS A 247 20.61 0.51 14.00
N THR A 248 20.88 -0.45 13.11
CA THR A 248 22.09 -1.28 13.17
C THR A 248 23.24 -0.75 12.29
N GLY A 249 22.93 0.09 11.30
CA GLY A 249 23.87 0.56 10.29
C GLY A 249 24.23 -0.49 9.24
N LEU A 250 23.52 -1.62 9.18
CA LEU A 250 23.79 -2.74 8.28
C LEU A 250 22.74 -2.85 7.17
N ILE A 251 22.99 -3.73 6.19
CA ILE A 251 21.99 -4.16 5.22
C ILE A 251 21.39 -5.47 5.69
N ASP A 252 20.10 -5.45 5.98
CA ASP A 252 19.32 -6.66 6.26
C ASP A 252 18.87 -7.31 4.94
N SER A 253 18.80 -8.64 4.95
CA SER A 253 18.38 -9.46 3.82
C SER A 253 17.23 -10.35 4.22
N PHE A 254 16.07 -10.13 3.61
CA PHE A 254 14.83 -10.88 3.87
C PHE A 254 14.48 -11.74 2.68
N ASN A 255 14.20 -13.01 2.93
CA ASN A 255 13.79 -13.95 1.90
C ASN A 255 12.43 -14.56 2.28
N VAL A 256 11.38 -14.14 1.58
CA VAL A 256 10.00 -14.48 1.90
C VAL A 256 9.39 -15.30 0.76
N GLU A 257 8.62 -16.33 1.10
CA GLU A 257 7.93 -17.11 0.11
C GLU A 257 6.87 -16.26 -0.61
N ARG A 258 6.76 -16.40 -1.93
CA ARG A 258 5.68 -15.79 -2.68
C ARG A 258 4.43 -16.68 -2.54
N GLY A 259 3.34 -16.14 -2.03
CA GLY A 259 2.07 -16.85 -1.96
C GLY A 259 1.47 -17.08 -3.36
N GLU A 260 0.53 -18.03 -3.47
CA GLU A 260 -0.20 -18.30 -4.71
C GLU A 260 -0.97 -17.07 -5.23
N ASP A 261 -1.40 -16.22 -4.30
CA ASP A 261 -2.06 -14.96 -4.63
C ASP A 261 -1.09 -13.88 -5.12
N GLY A 262 0.22 -14.14 -5.10
CA GLY A 262 1.32 -13.25 -5.48
C GLY A 262 1.87 -12.39 -4.34
N LEU A 263 1.34 -12.47 -3.12
CA LEU A 263 1.81 -11.71 -1.96
C LEU A 263 2.90 -12.45 -1.17
N PHE A 264 3.07 -12.06 0.09
CA PHE A 264 4.08 -12.54 1.01
C PHE A 264 3.49 -13.63 1.90
N ASN A 265 4.02 -14.85 1.79
CA ASN A 265 3.70 -15.93 2.72
C ASN A 265 4.70 -15.91 3.88
N THR A 266 4.23 -15.48 5.06
CA THR A 266 5.03 -15.37 6.29
C THR A 266 4.77 -16.50 7.28
N ALA A 267 4.13 -17.60 6.87
CA ALA A 267 3.90 -18.78 7.70
C ALA A 267 5.18 -19.37 8.33
N LEU A 268 6.36 -18.97 7.84
CA LEU A 268 7.67 -19.33 8.36
C LEU A 268 8.42 -18.10 8.92
N GLY A 269 7.98 -17.60 10.08
CA GLY A 269 8.88 -17.02 11.08
C GLY A 269 9.49 -15.64 10.85
N THR A 270 8.86 -14.72 10.11
CA THR A 270 9.28 -13.31 10.14
C THR A 270 8.87 -12.67 11.46
N LYS A 271 9.87 -12.28 12.27
CA LYS A 271 9.63 -11.56 13.52
C LYS A 271 9.36 -10.09 13.22
N SER A 272 8.26 -9.57 13.74
CA SER A 272 7.98 -8.13 13.72
C SER A 272 9.05 -7.36 14.48
N CYS A 273 9.34 -6.12 14.06
CA CYS A 273 10.30 -5.30 14.78
C CYS A 273 9.84 -4.96 16.21
N GLY A 274 8.53 -4.97 16.48
CA GLY A 274 7.97 -4.88 17.84
C GLY A 274 8.24 -6.10 18.74
N GLY A 275 8.79 -7.20 18.20
CA GLY A 275 9.09 -8.44 18.91
C GLY A 275 10.56 -8.61 19.33
N GLN A 276 11.44 -7.63 19.08
CA GLN A 276 12.81 -7.67 19.62
C GLN A 276 12.77 -7.38 21.12
N LYS A 277 12.69 -8.47 21.91
CA LYS A 277 13.13 -8.42 23.31
C LYS A 277 14.58 -7.93 23.33
N ARG A 278 14.79 -6.84 24.08
CA ARG A 278 16.11 -6.39 24.55
C ARG A 278 16.92 -7.54 25.13
#